data_AF-A0A2R6DJ59-F1
#
_entry.id   AF-A0A2R6DJ59-F1
#
_cell.length_a   1.000
_cell.length_b   1.000
_cell.length_c   1.000
_cell.angle_alpha   90.00
_cell.angle_beta   90.00
_cell.angle_gamma   90.00
#
_symmetry.space_group_name_H-M   'P 1'
#
loop_
_entity.id
_entity.type
_entity.pdbx_description
1 polymer ?
#
loop_
_entity_poly.entity_id
_entity_poly.type
_entity_poly.pdbx_seq_one_letter_code
_entity_poly.pdbx_strand_id
1 'polypeptide(L)'
;MSTVRTDPEREDLVFGHRIDWEVAGPAVKFEGLSPTAARELLDAGYIDPDARCGRSPSMAEMVAFAERYSDDAVPEGEGEMSVHGRVVGPDQPDSGVLIEGVKYLGATSDEFVREFATLFYEAESFMLEKDLHGRCWFA
;
A
#
# COMPACT_ATOMS: atom_id res chain seq x y z
N MET A 1 -11.20 -13.32 -13.27
CA MET A 1 -9.95 -12.53 -13.25
C MET A 1 -10.32 -11.15 -13.74
N SER A 2 -10.25 -10.15 -12.87
CA SER A 2 -10.43 -8.75 -13.28
C SER A 2 -9.22 -8.36 -14.12
N THR A 3 -9.42 -7.64 -15.22
CA THR A 3 -8.30 -7.16 -16.03
C THR A 3 -7.78 -5.88 -15.40
N VAL A 4 -6.58 -5.95 -14.81
CA VAL A 4 -5.91 -4.78 -14.21
C VAL A 4 -5.57 -3.77 -15.30
N ARG A 5 -5.85 -2.49 -15.06
CA ARG A 5 -5.48 -1.39 -15.95
C ARG A 5 -4.00 -1.06 -15.81
N THR A 6 -3.37 -0.66 -16.92
CA THR A 6 -1.93 -0.40 -16.98
C THR A 6 -1.58 0.90 -17.69
N ASP A 7 -2.59 1.74 -17.95
CA ASP A 7 -2.40 3.02 -18.63
C ASP A 7 -1.65 4.04 -17.75
N PRO A 8 -1.05 5.09 -18.36
CA PRO A 8 -0.15 6.01 -17.66
C PRO A 8 -0.77 6.79 -16.50
N GLU A 9 -2.10 6.89 -16.39
CA GLU A 9 -2.74 7.64 -15.29
C GLU A 9 -2.38 7.05 -13.91
N ARG A 10 -2.09 5.74 -13.83
CA ARG A 10 -1.61 5.10 -12.59
C ARG A 10 -0.28 5.67 -12.10
N GLU A 11 0.58 6.08 -13.03
CA GLU A 11 1.92 6.59 -12.71
C GLU A 11 1.81 8.01 -12.15
N ASP A 12 0.93 8.81 -12.73
CA ASP A 12 0.60 10.14 -12.22
C ASP A 12 -0.05 10.06 -10.82
N LEU A 13 -0.91 9.07 -10.56
CA LEU A 13 -1.48 8.84 -9.22
C LEU A 13 -0.45 8.41 -8.18
N VAL A 14 0.53 7.59 -8.55
CA VAL A 14 1.54 7.06 -7.61
C VAL A 14 2.72 8.01 -7.42
N PHE A 15 3.23 8.62 -8.50
CA PHE A 15 4.48 9.35 -8.52
C PHE A 15 4.33 10.83 -8.88
N GLY A 16 3.15 11.27 -9.35
CA GLY A 16 2.95 12.62 -9.88
C GLY A 16 3.65 12.87 -11.21
N HIS A 17 4.19 11.83 -11.86
CA HIS A 17 4.82 11.89 -13.16
C HIS A 17 4.82 10.50 -13.83
N ARG A 18 5.02 10.50 -15.14
CA ARG A 18 5.14 9.29 -15.94
C ARG A 18 6.50 8.63 -15.81
N ILE A 19 6.52 7.31 -15.86
CA ILE A 19 7.73 6.50 -15.83
C ILE A 19 8.22 6.30 -17.27
N ASP A 20 9.52 6.53 -17.46
CA ASP A 20 10.24 6.04 -18.64
C ASP A 20 10.63 4.57 -18.41
N TRP A 21 9.78 3.66 -18.90
CA TRP A 21 9.95 2.21 -18.73
C TRP A 21 11.18 1.63 -19.45
N GLU A 22 11.74 2.33 -20.44
CA GLU A 22 12.98 1.90 -21.10
C GLU A 22 14.18 2.04 -20.15
N VAL A 23 14.13 3.01 -19.25
CA VAL A 23 15.20 3.33 -18.29
C VAL A 23 14.94 2.69 -16.93
N ALA A 24 13.70 2.70 -16.46
CA ALA A 24 13.32 2.30 -15.11
C ALA A 24 13.39 0.79 -14.85
N GLY A 25 13.32 -0.02 -15.90
CA GLY A 25 13.25 -1.48 -15.80
C GLY A 25 11.83 -1.99 -15.53
N PRO A 26 11.65 -3.25 -15.10
CA PRO A 26 10.34 -3.91 -15.11
C PRO A 26 9.40 -3.45 -13.98
N ALA A 27 9.91 -2.78 -12.94
CA ALA A 27 9.12 -2.29 -11.83
C ALA A 27 9.80 -1.12 -11.12
N VAL A 28 9.01 -0.19 -10.61
CA VAL A 28 9.47 0.99 -9.85
C VAL A 28 8.83 0.99 -8.46
N LYS A 29 9.63 1.10 -7.42
CA LYS A 29 9.16 1.15 -6.03
C LYS A 29 8.67 2.54 -5.64
N PHE A 30 7.68 2.61 -4.76
CA PHE A 30 7.19 3.83 -4.14
C PHE A 30 7.04 3.63 -2.62
N GLU A 31 7.20 4.72 -1.88
CA GLU A 31 6.89 4.80 -0.45
C GLU A 31 6.10 6.08 -0.18
N GLY A 32 5.22 6.05 0.82
CA GLY A 32 4.52 7.26 1.26
C GLY A 32 3.25 7.59 0.47
N LEU A 33 2.68 6.63 -0.27
CA LEU A 33 1.41 6.85 -0.98
C LEU A 33 0.28 7.00 0.05
N SER A 34 -0.56 8.02 -0.10
CA SER A 34 -1.66 8.25 0.84
C SER A 34 -2.73 7.16 0.76
N PRO A 35 -3.48 6.90 1.85
CA PRO A 35 -4.60 5.96 1.83
C PRO A 35 -5.65 6.32 0.77
N THR A 36 -5.94 7.61 0.58
CA THR A 36 -6.86 8.11 -0.44
C THR A 36 -6.39 7.77 -1.85
N ALA A 37 -5.11 8.01 -2.18
CA ALA A 37 -4.57 7.66 -3.49
C ALA A 37 -4.53 6.14 -3.71
N ALA A 38 -4.23 5.36 -2.66
CA ALA A 38 -4.31 3.90 -2.71
C ALA A 38 -5.73 3.40 -3.00
N ARG A 39 -6.74 4.06 -2.41
CA ARG A 39 -8.16 3.79 -2.68
C ARG A 39 -8.54 4.14 -4.12
N GLU A 40 -8.13 5.30 -4.61
CA GLU A 40 -8.37 5.71 -5.99
C GLU A 40 -7.79 4.72 -7.00
N LEU A 41 -6.57 4.21 -6.75
CA LEU A 41 -5.95 3.18 -7.58
C LEU A 41 -6.74 1.86 -7.59
N LEU A 42 -7.26 1.46 -6.42
CA LEU A 42 -8.10 0.27 -6.27
C LEU A 42 -9.42 0.43 -7.04
N ASP A 43 -10.14 1.53 -6.81
CA ASP A 43 -11.44 1.78 -7.43
C ASP A 43 -11.30 1.99 -8.96
N ALA A 44 -10.18 2.55 -9.42
CA ALA A 44 -9.87 2.69 -10.84
C ALA A 44 -9.43 1.39 -11.53
N GLY A 45 -9.17 0.32 -10.77
CA GLY A 45 -8.77 -0.99 -11.30
C GLY A 45 -7.28 -1.11 -11.65
N TYR A 46 -6.42 -0.27 -11.08
CA TYR A 46 -4.96 -0.38 -11.20
C TYR A 46 -4.35 -1.37 -10.20
N ILE A 47 -5.11 -1.75 -9.19
CA ILE A 47 -4.77 -2.76 -8.18
C ILE A 47 -5.78 -3.91 -8.32
N ASP A 48 -5.30 -5.15 -8.39
CA ASP A 48 -6.17 -6.32 -8.24
C ASP A 48 -6.55 -6.47 -6.74
N PRO A 49 -7.83 -6.32 -6.37
CA PRO A 49 -8.27 -6.37 -4.97
C PRO A 49 -7.91 -7.69 -4.27
N ASP A 50 -7.86 -8.79 -5.01
CA ASP A 50 -7.65 -10.14 -4.47
C ASP A 50 -6.16 -10.54 -4.43
N ALA A 51 -5.28 -9.76 -5.06
CA ALA A 51 -3.85 -10.05 -5.12
C ALA A 51 -3.19 -9.97 -3.73
N ARG A 52 -2.08 -10.71 -3.56
CA ARG A 52 -1.31 -10.82 -2.32
C ARG A 52 0.20 -10.84 -2.61
N CYS A 53 0.98 -10.29 -1.70
CA CYS A 53 2.43 -10.42 -1.64
C CYS A 53 2.78 -11.54 -0.64
N GLY A 54 2.99 -12.75 -1.14
CA GLY A 54 3.27 -13.91 -0.29
C GLY A 54 2.12 -14.18 0.70
N ARG A 55 2.36 -13.93 1.99
CA ARG A 55 1.36 -14.09 3.07
C ARG A 55 0.67 -12.79 3.47
N SER A 56 0.81 -11.72 2.70
CA SER A 56 0.12 -10.47 3.01
C SER A 56 -1.40 -10.65 3.07
N PRO A 57 -2.11 -9.75 3.77
CA PRO A 57 -3.51 -9.49 3.48
C PRO A 57 -3.70 -9.20 1.97
N SER A 58 -4.93 -9.37 1.48
CA SER A 58 -5.27 -8.96 0.13
C SER A 58 -5.07 -7.46 -0.04
N MET A 59 -4.84 -7.00 -1.28
CA MET A 59 -4.67 -5.56 -1.55
C MET A 59 -5.86 -4.75 -1.02
N ALA A 60 -7.08 -5.25 -1.16
CA ALA A 60 -8.26 -4.62 -0.61
C ALA A 60 -8.24 -4.53 0.93
N GLU A 61 -7.78 -5.58 1.62
CA GLU A 61 -7.62 -5.56 3.08
C GLU A 61 -6.54 -4.56 3.52
N MET A 62 -5.44 -4.45 2.77
CA MET A 62 -4.36 -3.49 3.07
C MET A 62 -4.83 -2.03 2.89
N VAL A 63 -5.56 -1.74 1.79
CA VAL A 63 -6.15 -0.41 1.56
C VAL A 63 -7.17 -0.09 2.65
N ALA A 64 -8.09 -1.01 2.96
CA ALA A 64 -9.10 -0.80 4.00
C ALA A 64 -8.50 -0.56 5.38
N PHE A 65 -7.39 -1.24 5.72
CA PHE A 65 -6.64 -0.97 6.95
C PHE A 65 -6.05 0.44 6.95
N ALA A 66 -5.39 0.84 5.86
CA ALA A 66 -4.80 2.17 5.74
C ALA A 66 -5.84 3.28 5.78
N GLU A 67 -7.01 3.09 5.16
CA GLU A 67 -8.13 4.04 5.21
C GLU A 67 -8.69 4.19 6.62
N ARG A 68 -8.80 3.09 7.40
CA ARG A 68 -9.34 3.13 8.77
C ARG A 68 -8.52 3.99 9.71
N TYR A 69 -7.20 3.97 9.57
CA TYR A 69 -6.27 4.67 10.44
C TYR A 69 -5.64 5.90 9.76
N SER A 70 -6.34 6.46 8.77
CA SER A 70 -5.99 7.77 8.20
C SER A 70 -6.61 8.90 9.03
N ASP A 71 -6.08 10.11 8.85
CA ASP A 71 -6.51 11.35 9.53
C ASP A 71 -8.03 11.57 9.51
N ASP A 72 -8.73 11.05 8.49
CA ASP A 72 -10.16 11.27 8.25
C ASP A 72 -11.08 10.22 8.89
N ALA A 73 -10.56 9.07 9.32
CA ALA A 73 -11.39 7.91 9.69
C ALA A 73 -11.41 7.59 11.19
N VAL A 74 -10.25 7.55 11.84
CA VAL A 74 -10.09 7.31 13.28
C VAL A 74 -8.91 8.15 13.76
N PRO A 75 -9.08 9.11 14.68
CA PRO A 75 -7.97 9.93 15.13
C PRO A 75 -7.11 9.12 16.10
N GLU A 76 -6.21 8.31 15.56
CA GLU A 76 -5.03 7.79 16.26
C GLU A 76 -4.06 8.95 16.56
N GLY A 77 -4.54 10.05 17.13
CA GLY A 77 -3.75 11.30 17.21
C GLY A 77 -3.32 11.79 15.82
N GLU A 78 -2.42 12.76 15.79
CA GLU A 78 -1.89 13.40 14.58
C GLU A 78 -0.94 12.49 13.77
N GLY A 79 -1.22 11.18 13.70
CA GLY A 79 -0.31 10.22 13.09
C GLY A 79 -0.54 10.00 11.61
N GLU A 80 0.55 9.78 10.88
CA GLU A 80 0.56 9.72 9.42
C GLU A 80 0.53 8.27 8.93
N MET A 81 -0.55 7.90 8.24
CA MET A 81 -0.69 6.60 7.56
C MET A 81 -0.27 6.71 6.09
N SER A 82 0.48 5.71 5.62
CA SER A 82 0.88 5.59 4.21
C SER A 82 1.06 4.14 3.78
N VAL A 83 0.94 3.90 2.48
CA VAL A 83 1.21 2.60 1.86
C VAL A 83 2.46 2.67 0.98
N HIS A 84 3.08 1.51 0.76
CA HIS A 84 4.28 1.40 -0.06
C HIS A 84 4.27 0.11 -0.87
N GLY A 85 5.01 0.10 -1.97
CA GLY A 85 5.04 -1.04 -2.87
C GLY A 85 5.71 -0.72 -4.19
N ARG A 86 5.15 -1.24 -5.28
CA ARG A 86 5.72 -1.07 -6.63
C ARG A 86 4.67 -0.93 -7.72
N VAL A 87 5.02 -0.19 -8.76
CA VAL A 87 4.31 -0.18 -10.04
C VAL A 87 5.07 -1.10 -10.99
N VAL A 88 4.37 -2.02 -11.62
CA VAL A 88 4.93 -3.00 -12.55
C VAL A 88 4.65 -2.55 -13.99
N GLY A 89 5.69 -2.60 -14.83
CA GLY A 89 5.65 -2.12 -16.22
C GLY A 89 4.54 -2.79 -17.04
N PRO A 90 3.99 -2.09 -18.04
CA PRO A 90 2.79 -2.53 -18.77
C PRO A 90 2.99 -3.83 -19.55
N ASP A 91 4.23 -4.17 -19.90
CA ASP A 91 4.56 -5.39 -20.66
C ASP A 91 4.70 -6.65 -19.78
N GLN A 92 4.55 -6.52 -18.46
CA GLN A 92 4.65 -7.64 -17.53
C GLN A 92 3.31 -8.38 -17.37
N PRO A 93 3.33 -9.71 -17.16
CA PRO A 93 2.11 -10.48 -16.89
C PRO A 93 1.32 -10.01 -15.67
N ASP A 94 2.03 -9.58 -14.63
CA ASP A 94 1.48 -9.07 -13.37
C ASP A 94 1.53 -7.53 -13.31
N SER A 95 1.27 -6.89 -14.46
CA SER A 95 1.29 -5.44 -14.60
C SER A 95 0.19 -4.78 -13.77
N GLY A 96 0.51 -3.64 -13.15
CA GLY A 96 -0.40 -2.97 -12.23
C GLY A 96 0.35 -2.28 -11.11
N VAL A 97 -0.37 -1.95 -10.03
CA VAL A 97 0.18 -1.49 -8.77
C VAL A 97 0.05 -2.60 -7.74
N LEU A 98 1.14 -2.85 -7.02
CA LEU A 98 1.21 -3.85 -5.97
C LEU A 98 1.58 -3.16 -4.66
N ILE A 99 0.78 -3.36 -3.63
CA ILE A 99 1.07 -2.89 -2.27
C ILE A 99 1.88 -3.97 -1.57
N GLU A 100 3.02 -3.59 -1.01
CA GLU A 100 3.95 -4.49 -0.32
C GLU A 100 3.98 -4.24 1.18
N GLY A 101 3.38 -3.16 1.65
CA GLY A 101 3.21 -2.91 3.07
C GLY A 101 2.59 -1.55 3.39
N VAL A 102 2.45 -1.31 4.69
CA VAL A 102 1.90 -0.08 5.26
C VAL A 102 2.83 0.48 6.33
N LYS A 103 2.73 1.78 6.56
CA LYS A 103 3.51 2.51 7.55
C LYS A 103 2.62 3.54 8.23
N TYR A 104 2.61 3.50 9.54
CA TYR A 104 1.96 4.45 10.41
C TYR A 104 3.00 5.12 11.32
N LEU A 105 3.04 6.44 11.36
CA LEU A 105 3.92 7.21 12.23
C LEU A 105 3.09 8.01 13.23
N GLY A 106 3.16 7.69 14.52
CA GLY A 106 2.38 8.39 15.53
C GLY A 106 2.09 7.54 16.75
N ALA A 107 1.36 8.14 17.69
CA ALA A 107 0.85 7.41 18.84
C ALA A 107 -0.10 6.29 18.36
N THR A 108 0.05 5.10 18.91
CA THR A 108 -0.75 3.93 18.50
C THR A 108 -1.62 3.45 19.67
N SER A 109 -2.92 3.33 19.42
CA SER A 109 -3.86 2.76 20.37
C SER A 109 -3.66 1.26 20.52
N ASP A 110 -4.23 0.70 21.59
CA ASP A 110 -4.26 -0.75 21.78
C ASP A 110 -5.06 -1.46 20.67
N GLU A 111 -6.02 -0.78 20.04
CA GLU A 111 -6.79 -1.31 18.91
C GLU A 111 -5.90 -1.41 17.67
N PHE A 112 -5.22 -0.31 17.30
CA PHE A 112 -4.25 -0.29 16.21
C PHE A 112 -3.21 -1.40 16.38
N VAL A 113 -2.59 -1.50 17.56
CA VAL A 113 -1.55 -2.50 17.84
C VAL A 113 -2.07 -3.93 17.62
N ARG A 114 -3.30 -4.23 18.07
CA ARG A 114 -3.90 -5.56 17.91
C ARG A 114 -4.23 -5.87 16.47
N GLU A 115 -4.86 -4.94 15.76
CA GLU A 115 -5.23 -5.14 14.35
C GLU A 115 -3.99 -5.23 13.46
N PHE A 116 -3.02 -4.34 13.65
CA PHE A 116 -1.75 -4.33 12.92
C PHE A 116 -1.00 -5.65 13.10
N ALA A 117 -0.87 -6.13 14.34
CA ALA A 117 -0.28 -7.44 14.60
C ALA A 117 -1.08 -8.58 13.98
N THR A 118 -2.42 -8.54 14.04
CA THR A 118 -3.26 -9.60 13.47
C THR A 118 -3.10 -9.71 11.95
N LEU A 119 -3.04 -8.56 11.26
CA LEU A 119 -2.97 -8.52 9.79
C LEU A 119 -1.54 -8.69 9.27
N PHE A 120 -0.54 -8.17 9.97
CA PHE A 120 0.79 -7.99 9.39
C PHE A 120 1.93 -8.75 10.06
N TYR A 121 1.68 -9.58 11.09
CA TYR A 121 2.78 -10.28 11.80
C TYR A 121 3.61 -11.21 10.90
N GLU A 122 3.07 -11.67 9.77
CA GLU A 122 3.77 -12.53 8.81
C GLU A 122 4.65 -11.75 7.81
N ALA A 123 4.71 -10.42 7.91
CA ALA A 123 5.56 -9.60 7.06
C ALA A 123 7.05 -9.92 7.26
N GLU A 124 7.82 -9.89 6.17
CA GLU A 124 9.26 -10.15 6.22
C GLU A 124 9.99 -9.07 7.03
N SER A 125 9.53 -7.84 6.91
CA SER A 125 9.87 -6.74 7.81
C SER A 125 8.63 -6.40 8.61
N PHE A 126 8.71 -6.49 9.93
CA PHE A 126 7.63 -6.11 10.83
C PHE A 126 8.21 -5.34 12.01
N MET A 127 7.69 -4.14 12.26
CA MET A 127 8.06 -3.27 13.37
C MET A 127 6.79 -2.69 13.95
N LEU A 128 6.58 -2.91 15.24
CA LEU A 128 5.44 -2.39 15.96
C LEU A 128 5.93 -1.90 17.31
N GLU A 129 6.02 -0.58 17.44
CA GLU A 129 6.42 0.09 18.67
C GLU A 129 5.24 0.92 19.15
N LYS A 130 4.70 0.51 20.31
CA LYS A 130 3.61 1.24 20.94
C LYS A 130 4.04 2.69 21.17
N ASP A 131 3.13 3.62 20.91
CA ASP A 131 3.32 5.07 21.04
C ASP A 131 4.34 5.71 20.06
N LEU A 132 4.89 4.94 19.10
CA LEU A 132 5.90 5.44 18.16
C LEU A 132 5.51 5.22 16.68
N HIS A 133 5.35 3.96 16.25
CA HIS A 133 5.01 3.65 14.86
C HIS A 133 4.67 2.17 14.63
N GLY A 134 3.98 1.89 13.53
CA GLY A 134 3.81 0.56 12.95
C GLY A 134 4.32 0.54 11.51
N ARG A 135 5.11 -0.47 11.13
CA ARG A 135 5.62 -0.65 9.76
C ARG A 135 5.70 -2.12 9.42
N CYS A 136 5.26 -2.49 8.22
CA CYS A 136 5.45 -3.83 7.70
C CYS A 136 5.86 -3.82 6.21
N TRP A 137 6.53 -4.87 5.72
CA TRP A 137 6.85 -5.09 4.30
C TRP A 137 6.91 -6.60 3.97
N PHE A 138 6.27 -7.05 2.88
CA PHE A 138 6.12 -8.46 2.46
C PHE A 138 6.87 -8.79 1.14
N ALA A 139 8.17 -8.56 1.06
CA ALA A 139 8.91 -8.45 -0.21
C ALA A 139 8.73 -9.63 -1.20
#